data_AF-A0AA41RW92-F1
#
_entry.id   AF-A0AA41RW92-F1
#
_cell.length_a   1.000
_cell.length_b   1.000
_cell.length_c   1.000
_cell.angle_alpha   90.00
_cell.angle_beta   90.00
_cell.angle_gamma   90.00
#
_symmetry.space_group_name_H-M   'P 1'
#
loop_
_entity.id
_entity.type
_entity.pdbx_description
1 polymer ?
#
loop_
_entity_poly.entity_id
_entity_poly.type
_entity_poly.pdbx_seq_one_letter_code
_entity_poly.pdbx_strand_id
1 'polypeptide(L)'
;MSDPIQALSYFKSVAQQPNIVHTTESSHERRINTTSVTAHKGNPELLDYTSTKGAIFAFTRGLALRLVSKGIRVNGVAPGPVWTPLIPTSFSEEESASFGSPGCASIVNP
;
A
#
# COMPACT_ATOMS: atom_id res chain seq x y z
N MET A 1 18.62 -14.02 4.36
CA MET A 1 19.01 -13.78 2.95
C MET A 1 18.29 -14.84 2.12
N SER A 2 17.00 -14.63 1.91
CA SER A 2 16.05 -15.61 1.35
C SER A 2 16.17 -15.67 -0.17
N ASP A 3 16.31 -16.89 -0.67
CA ASP A 3 16.44 -17.29 -2.07
C ASP A 3 15.56 -16.46 -3.04
N PRO A 4 16.13 -15.79 -4.07
CA PRO A 4 15.38 -15.03 -5.08
C PRO A 4 14.28 -15.84 -5.78
N ILE A 5 14.44 -17.17 -5.84
CA ILE A 5 13.47 -18.09 -6.45
C ILE A 5 12.21 -18.20 -5.59
N GLN A 6 12.34 -18.14 -4.25
CA GLN A 6 11.19 -18.16 -3.35
C GLN A 6 10.36 -16.87 -3.45
N ALA A 7 10.99 -15.71 -3.65
CA ALA A 7 10.28 -14.46 -3.86
C ALA A 7 9.44 -14.50 -5.15
N LEU A 8 9.99 -15.06 -6.24
CA LEU A 8 9.27 -15.20 -7.50
C LEU A 8 8.13 -16.24 -7.42
N SER A 9 8.34 -17.33 -6.67
CA SER A 9 7.32 -18.35 -6.40
C SER A 9 6.17 -17.80 -5.54
N TYR A 10 6.51 -17.02 -4.51
CA TYR A 10 5.54 -16.32 -3.67
C TYR A 10 4.71 -15.33 -4.49
N PHE A 11 5.34 -14.53 -5.35
CA PHE A 11 4.63 -13.59 -6.23
C PHE A 11 3.70 -14.28 -7.24
N LYS A 12 4.11 -15.44 -7.79
CA LYS A 12 3.23 -16.25 -8.64
C LYS A 12 2.05 -16.81 -7.85
N SER A 13 2.27 -17.29 -6.62
CA SER A 13 1.23 -17.82 -5.74
C SER A 13 0.18 -16.77 -5.35
N VAL A 14 0.60 -15.54 -4.99
CA VAL A 14 -0.36 -14.47 -4.64
C VAL A 14 -1.13 -13.95 -5.86
N ALA A 15 -0.52 -13.97 -7.05
CA ALA A 15 -1.22 -13.63 -8.30
C ALA A 15 -2.24 -14.71 -8.72
N GLN A 16 -2.09 -15.94 -8.22
CA GLN A 16 -2.94 -17.10 -8.54
C GLN A 16 -3.96 -17.41 -7.45
N GLN A 17 -4.22 -16.51 -6.50
CA GLN A 17 -5.23 -16.77 -5.48
C GLN A 17 -6.65 -16.72 -6.07
N PRO A 18 -7.45 -17.80 -5.91
CA PRO A 18 -8.75 -17.97 -6.57
C PRO A 18 -9.85 -17.00 -6.10
N ASN A 19 -9.56 -16.13 -5.13
CA ASN A 19 -10.48 -15.09 -4.64
C ASN A 19 -10.37 -13.75 -5.38
N ILE A 20 -9.45 -13.63 -6.34
CA ILE A 20 -9.52 -12.57 -7.35
C ILE A 20 -10.35 -13.15 -8.49
N VAL A 21 -11.61 -12.75 -8.58
CA VAL A 21 -12.53 -13.14 -9.66
C VAL A 21 -11.79 -13.07 -11.00
N HIS A 22 -11.54 -14.24 -11.59
CA HIS A 22 -11.09 -14.34 -12.96
C HIS A 22 -12.19 -13.78 -13.86
N THR A 23 -11.96 -12.61 -14.44
CA THR A 23 -12.55 -12.30 -15.75
C THR A 23 -11.41 -12.36 -16.75
N THR A 24 -11.28 -13.50 -17.41
CA THR A 24 -10.57 -13.57 -18.69
C THR A 24 -11.18 -12.52 -19.62
N GLU A 25 -10.35 -11.66 -20.22
CA GLU A 25 -10.74 -10.83 -21.37
C GLU A 25 -11.87 -9.79 -21.14
N SER A 26 -11.87 -9.05 -20.02
CA SER A 26 -12.70 -7.84 -19.94
C SER A 26 -11.85 -6.58 -19.95
N SER A 27 -12.04 -5.77 -21.00
CA SER A 27 -11.50 -4.40 -21.14
C SER A 27 -11.99 -3.40 -20.07
N HIS A 28 -12.67 -3.90 -19.03
CA HIS A 28 -13.33 -3.14 -17.98
C HIS A 28 -12.73 -3.38 -16.59
N GLU A 29 -11.74 -4.28 -16.46
CA GLU A 29 -11.15 -4.57 -15.15
C GLU A 29 -10.37 -3.37 -14.61
N ARG A 30 -10.58 -3.09 -13.31
CA ARG A 30 -9.92 -2.00 -12.57
C ARG A 30 -9.32 -2.56 -11.30
N ARG A 31 -8.02 -2.34 -11.10
CA ARG A 31 -7.30 -2.69 -9.87
C ARG A 31 -6.95 -1.43 -9.10
N ILE A 32 -7.17 -1.44 -7.79
CA ILE A 32 -6.84 -0.32 -6.90
C ILE A 32 -6.02 -0.87 -5.74
N ASN A 33 -4.83 -0.31 -5.54
CA ASN A 33 -3.92 -0.66 -4.45
C ASN A 33 -3.87 0.47 -3.42
N THR A 34 -3.66 0.10 -2.16
CA THR A 34 -3.48 1.08 -1.07
C THR A 34 -2.00 1.21 -0.71
N THR A 35 -1.44 2.38 -0.98
CA THR A 35 -0.08 2.78 -0.64
C THR A 35 -0.09 3.59 0.67
N SER A 36 0.76 4.61 0.80
CA SER A 36 0.75 5.58 1.89
C SER A 36 1.49 6.85 1.46
N VAL A 37 1.21 7.99 2.09
CA VAL A 37 2.04 9.20 1.95
C VAL A 37 3.50 8.96 2.39
N THR A 38 3.75 8.01 3.29
CA THR A 38 5.11 7.67 3.74
C THR A 38 5.94 7.11 2.60
N ALA A 39 5.33 6.43 1.63
CA ALA A 39 6.02 5.97 0.41
C ALA A 39 6.59 7.11 -0.44
N HIS A 40 6.07 8.34 -0.29
CA HIS A 40 6.50 9.52 -1.02
C HIS A 40 7.42 10.41 -0.19
N LYS A 41 7.09 10.61 1.09
CA LYS A 41 7.79 11.56 1.98
C LYS A 41 8.89 10.91 2.82
N GLY A 42 8.84 9.60 3.01
CA GLY A 42 9.61 8.90 4.04
C GLY A 42 9.09 9.19 5.45
N ASN A 43 9.43 8.32 6.39
CA ASN A 43 9.33 8.57 7.82
C ASN A 43 10.45 7.77 8.51
N PRO A 44 11.34 8.43 9.30
CA PRO A 44 12.49 7.78 9.93
C PRO A 44 12.10 6.67 10.91
N GLU A 45 10.99 6.84 11.63
CA GLU A 45 10.50 5.88 12.62
C GLU A 45 9.74 4.69 11.99
N LEU A 46 9.40 4.81 10.71
CA LEU A 46 8.61 3.82 9.97
C LEU A 46 9.36 3.33 8.75
N LEU A 47 10.65 3.02 8.88
CA LEU A 47 11.49 2.67 7.73
C LEU A 47 10.98 1.43 6.98
N ASP A 48 10.61 0.39 7.71
CA ASP A 48 10.04 -0.86 7.22
C ASP A 48 8.65 -0.65 6.57
N TYR A 49 7.76 0.10 7.24
CA TYR A 49 6.46 0.45 6.66
C TYR A 49 6.62 1.34 5.41
N THR A 50 7.53 2.31 5.43
CA THR A 50 7.88 3.16 4.28
C THR A 50 8.39 2.31 3.11
N SER A 51 9.29 1.36 3.38
CA SER A 51 9.85 0.44 2.38
C SER A 51 8.76 -0.40 1.72
N THR A 52 7.90 -1.03 2.52
CA THR A 52 6.81 -1.87 2.00
C THR A 52 5.79 -1.07 1.20
N LYS A 53 5.39 0.11 1.67
CA LYS A 53 4.46 0.99 0.93
C LYS A 53 5.10 1.56 -0.34
N GLY A 54 6.41 1.82 -0.32
CA GLY A 54 7.20 2.16 -1.50
C GLY A 54 7.22 1.04 -2.55
N ALA A 55 7.40 -0.21 -2.11
CA ALA A 55 7.34 -1.37 -3.00
C ALA A 55 5.96 -1.51 -3.65
N ILE A 56 4.86 -1.34 -2.90
CA ILE A 56 3.50 -1.37 -3.45
C ILE A 56 3.29 -0.22 -4.45
N PHE A 57 3.81 0.98 -4.16
CA PHE A 57 3.74 2.12 -5.08
C PHE A 57 4.43 1.83 -6.41
N ALA A 58 5.67 1.36 -6.38
CA ALA A 58 6.42 0.97 -7.58
C ALA A 58 5.74 -0.18 -8.33
N PHE A 59 5.26 -1.19 -7.61
CA PHE A 59 4.52 -2.32 -8.18
C PHE A 59 3.25 -1.87 -8.92
N THR A 60 2.48 -0.95 -8.33
CA THR A 60 1.26 -0.39 -8.93
C THR A 60 1.57 0.25 -10.28
N ARG A 61 2.65 1.03 -10.36
CA ARG A 61 3.09 1.67 -11.60
C ARG A 61 3.54 0.65 -12.65
N GLY A 62 4.34 -0.35 -12.25
CA GLY A 62 4.79 -1.41 -13.16
C GLY A 62 3.62 -2.25 -13.69
N LEU A 63 2.65 -2.57 -12.82
CA LEU A 63 1.47 -3.34 -13.20
C LEU A 63 0.56 -2.57 -14.16
N ALA A 64 0.37 -1.27 -13.93
CA ALA A 64 -0.38 -0.41 -14.86
C ALA A 64 0.21 -0.46 -16.27
N LEU A 65 1.54 -0.29 -16.39
CA LEU A 65 2.24 -0.34 -17.68
C LEU A 65 2.14 -1.72 -18.34
N ARG A 66 2.20 -2.80 -17.54
CA ARG A 66 2.11 -4.17 -18.07
C ARG A 66 0.72 -4.53 -18.60
N LEU A 67 -0.33 -3.92 -18.05
CA LEU A 67 -1.72 -4.29 -18.36
C LEU A 67 -2.45 -3.28 -19.25
N VAL A 68 -1.85 -2.12 -19.56
CA VAL A 68 -2.48 -1.07 -20.37
C VAL A 68 -2.90 -1.56 -21.76
N SER A 69 -2.12 -2.41 -22.41
CA SER A 69 -2.44 -2.97 -23.73
C SER A 69 -3.66 -3.90 -23.71
N LYS A 70 -4.05 -4.39 -22.53
CA LYS A 70 -5.25 -5.19 -22.30
C LYS A 70 -6.46 -4.34 -21.90
N GLY A 71 -6.34 -3.00 -21.89
CA GLY A 71 -7.39 -2.08 -21.47
C GLY A 71 -7.64 -2.02 -19.96
N ILE A 72 -6.83 -2.71 -19.14
CA ILE A 72 -6.99 -2.79 -17.70
C ILE A 72 -6.32 -1.59 -17.03
N ARG A 73 -7.04 -0.91 -16.13
CA ARG A 73 -6.49 0.23 -15.37
C ARG A 73 -6.08 -0.19 -13.98
N VAL A 74 -4.92 0.30 -13.55
CA VAL A 74 -4.39 0.06 -12.20
C VAL A 74 -4.05 1.40 -11.56
N ASN A 75 -4.59 1.66 -10.37
CA ASN A 75 -4.36 2.90 -9.64
C ASN A 75 -3.91 2.61 -8.20
N GLY A 76 -3.21 3.58 -7.61
CA GLY A 76 -2.81 3.55 -6.21
C GLY A 76 -3.39 4.74 -5.46
N VAL A 77 -3.95 4.51 -4.28
CA VAL A 77 -4.32 5.59 -3.34
C VAL A 77 -3.23 5.69 -2.28
N ALA A 78 -2.80 6.90 -1.93
CA ALA A 78 -1.78 7.14 -0.91
C ALA A 78 -2.38 7.93 0.27
N PRO A 79 -3.03 7.25 1.23
CA PRO A 79 -3.61 7.92 2.38
C PRO A 79 -2.54 8.55 3.27
N GLY A 80 -2.88 9.71 3.84
CA GLY A 80 -2.19 10.28 5.00
C GLY A 80 -2.64 9.61 6.30
N PRO A 81 -2.46 10.26 7.46
CA PRO A 81 -3.13 9.87 8.68
C PRO A 81 -4.65 9.81 8.45
N VAL A 82 -5.28 8.66 8.76
CA VAL A 82 -6.73 8.47 8.61
C VAL A 82 -7.31 8.12 9.98
N TRP A 83 -8.34 8.85 10.39
CA TRP A 83 -9.04 8.56 11.64
C TRP A 83 -9.78 7.23 11.51
N THR A 84 -9.44 6.28 12.38
CA THR A 84 -10.08 4.96 12.45
C THR A 84 -10.35 4.62 13.92
N PRO A 85 -11.29 3.69 14.23
CA PRO A 85 -11.51 3.23 15.59
C PRO A 85 -10.27 2.63 16.28
N LEU A 86 -9.21 2.33 15.53
CA LEU A 86 -7.93 1.83 16.04
C LEU A 86 -7.08 2.93 16.70
N ILE A 87 -7.33 4.20 16.39
CA ILE A 87 -6.55 5.32 16.95
C ILE A 87 -6.67 5.41 18.48
N PRO A 88 -7.87 5.52 19.08
CA PRO A 88 -8.00 5.61 20.54
C PRO A 88 -7.56 4.35 21.29
N THR A 89 -7.37 3.22 20.60
CA THR A 89 -6.87 1.98 21.22
C THR A 89 -5.36 1.77 21.06
N SER A 90 -4.70 2.51 20.15
CA SER A 90 -3.27 2.36 19.86
C SER A 90 -2.42 3.51 20.38
N PHE A 91 -3.04 4.65 20.68
CA PHE A 91 -2.37 5.88 21.08
C PHE A 91 -2.96 6.41 22.38
N SER A 92 -2.20 7.23 23.10
CA SER A 92 -2.69 7.94 24.28
C SER A 92 -3.83 8.92 23.92
N GLU A 93 -4.56 9.40 24.93
CA GLU A 93 -5.62 10.39 24.73
C GLU A 93 -5.08 11.69 24.11
N GLU A 94 -3.87 12.11 24.50
CA GLU A 94 -3.21 13.31 23.97
C GLU A 94 -2.81 13.16 22.50
N GLU A 95 -2.22 12.02 22.14
CA GLU A 95 -1.89 11.68 20.75
C GLU A 95 -3.14 11.53 19.88
N SER A 96 -4.19 10.92 20.43
CA SER A 96 -5.49 10.77 19.76
C SER A 96 -6.15 12.13 19.52
N ALA A 97 -6.07 13.05 20.48
CA ALA A 97 -6.62 14.40 20.35
C ALA A 97 -5.86 15.25 19.32
N SER A 98 -4.56 15.00 19.15
CA SER A 98 -3.71 15.70 18.17
C SER A 98 -3.76 15.10 16.75
N PHE A 99 -4.41 13.94 16.57
CA PHE A 99 -4.41 13.20 15.31
C PHE A 99 -5.04 14.00 14.14
N GLY A 100 -4.29 14.16 13.05
CA GLY A 100 -4.76 14.85 11.84
C GLY A 100 -4.52 16.35 11.80
N SER A 101 -3.91 16.93 12.84
CA SER A 101 -3.48 18.34 12.87
C SER A 101 -2.42 18.63 11.79
N PRO A 102 -2.27 19.87 11.29
CA PRO A 102 -1.17 20.24 10.41
C PRO A 102 0.17 20.04 11.13
N GLY A 103 0.95 19.05 10.71
CA GLY A 103 2.19 18.63 11.39
C GLY A 103 2.07 17.34 12.21
N CYS A 104 0.86 16.82 12.41
CA CYS A 104 0.64 15.48 12.95
C CYS A 104 1.03 14.44 11.89
N ALA A 105 2.30 14.04 11.93
CA ALA A 105 2.82 12.86 11.23
C ALA A 105 2.99 11.68 12.21
N SER A 106 2.23 11.64 13.31
CA SER A 106 2.48 10.70 14.40
C SER A 106 2.02 9.30 14.05
N ILE A 107 2.96 8.50 13.55
CA ILE A 107 3.22 7.21 14.16
C ILE A 107 4.60 7.43 14.78
N VAL A 108 4.59 7.56 16.12
CA VAL A 108 5.68 7.89 17.07
C VAL A 108 6.36 9.27 16.92
N ASN A 109 6.16 10.10 17.95
CA ASN A 109 7.14 11.12 18.38
C ASN A 109 8.29 10.38 19.09
N PRO A 110 9.55 10.83 18.96
CA PRO A 110 10.70 10.23 19.66
C PRO A 110 10.60 10.34 21.18
#